data_AF-A0A970QAK1-F1
#
_entry.id   AF-A0A970QAK1-F1
#
_cell.length_a   1.000
_cell.length_b   1.000
_cell.length_c   1.000
_cell.angle_alpha   90.00
_cell.angle_beta   90.00
_cell.angle_gamma   90.00
#
_symmetry.space_group_name_H-M   'P 1'
#
loop_
_entity.id
_entity.type
_entity.pdbx_description
1 polymer ?
#
loop_
_entity_poly.entity_id
_entity_poly.type
_entity_poly.pdbx_seq_one_letter_code
_entity_poly.pdbx_strand_id
1 'polypeptide(L)'
;MERRDYFANDVPLGVLVKRAESNDPMERWAAVIELGEVGSEEAARALRAATEDSDEFVREAARSALKRFDVEVLTKAGLESESVTAGGRQKYQPGRIRFSSHVEAPPFVPWRTQPLPEPGKADDWLVDAAILDIVSTEGPITGYRLFRLYGTGVNPNQPSKLSQSKLQSAVERVVGRGLIARSDDYTSDYLFRWILHRMGTEEVVVRQRGSRELRDIPVNEVHQVLLELTRSLDGALKIDSNRAFQMIFDFYKIERREWHVVGKLLTEDWLPLLTAR
;
A
#
# COMPACT_ATOMS: atom_id res chain seq x y z
N MET A 1 -26.10 -1.66 6.24
CA MET A 1 -25.57 -1.53 4.87
C MET A 1 -24.81 -2.81 4.63
N GLU A 2 -25.47 -3.77 3.99
CA GLU A 2 -25.00 -5.15 3.82
C GLU A 2 -23.65 -5.14 3.09
N ARG A 3 -22.65 -5.80 3.69
CA ARG A 3 -21.33 -6.00 3.10
C ARG A 3 -21.56 -6.92 1.90
N ARG A 4 -21.60 -6.30 0.73
CA ARG A 4 -21.90 -6.93 -0.55
C ARG A 4 -21.00 -8.14 -0.77
N ASP A 5 -21.62 -9.30 -0.91
CA ASP A 5 -21.06 -10.56 -1.40
C ASP A 5 -20.58 -10.42 -2.86
N TYR A 6 -19.54 -9.63 -3.07
CA TYR A 6 -18.83 -9.58 -4.35
C TYR A 6 -17.53 -10.36 -4.18
N PHE A 7 -17.28 -11.27 -5.13
CA PHE A 7 -16.10 -12.12 -5.35
C PHE A 7 -16.25 -13.59 -4.96
N ALA A 8 -16.70 -14.36 -5.95
CA ALA A 8 -16.89 -15.81 -5.94
C ALA A 8 -15.59 -16.65 -5.90
N ASN A 9 -14.48 -16.16 -5.31
CA ASN A 9 -13.18 -16.86 -5.31
C ASN A 9 -12.37 -16.70 -4.02
N ASP A 10 -12.97 -16.25 -2.92
CA ASP A 10 -12.23 -16.15 -1.65
C ASP A 10 -12.03 -17.53 -1.02
N VAL A 11 -10.84 -17.75 -0.47
CA VAL A 11 -10.52 -18.96 0.29
C VAL A 11 -11.43 -19.00 1.51
N PRO A 12 -12.22 -20.07 1.73
CA PRO A 12 -13.17 -20.12 2.84
C PRO A 12 -12.46 -19.93 4.19
N LEU A 13 -13.08 -19.20 5.12
CA LEU A 13 -12.50 -18.89 6.43
C LEU A 13 -11.95 -20.12 7.16
N GLY A 14 -12.68 -21.23 7.17
CA GLY A 14 -12.20 -22.48 7.82
C GLY A 14 -10.95 -23.07 7.16
N VAL A 15 -10.76 -22.86 5.85
CA VAL A 15 -9.53 -23.25 5.15
C VAL A 15 -8.38 -22.32 5.54
N LEU A 16 -8.62 -21.01 5.64
CA LEU A 16 -7.62 -20.05 6.09
C LEU A 16 -7.17 -20.33 7.53
N VAL A 17 -8.10 -20.55 8.47
CA VAL A 17 -7.79 -20.92 9.86
C VAL A 17 -6.93 -22.18 9.90
N LYS A 18 -7.29 -23.22 9.14
CA LYS A 18 -6.49 -24.44 9.05
C LYS A 18 -5.09 -24.20 8.48
N ARG A 19 -4.94 -23.36 7.45
CA ARG A 19 -3.64 -23.03 6.86
C ARG A 19 -2.77 -22.17 7.77
N ALA A 20 -3.38 -21.35 8.64
CA ALA A 20 -2.68 -20.62 9.69
C ALA A 20 -2.02 -21.55 10.74
N GLU A 21 -2.36 -22.85 10.74
CA GLU A 21 -1.75 -23.88 11.59
C GLU A 21 -0.78 -24.80 10.81
N SER A 22 -0.46 -24.46 9.55
CA SER A 22 0.44 -25.26 8.70
C SER A 22 1.85 -25.37 9.29
N ASN A 23 2.56 -26.46 8.99
CA ASN A 23 3.98 -26.59 9.34
C ASN A 23 4.87 -25.66 8.51
N ASP A 24 4.39 -25.21 7.34
CA ASP A 24 5.12 -24.27 6.48
C ASP A 24 4.86 -22.82 6.93
N PRO A 25 5.90 -22.07 7.37
CA PRO A 25 5.75 -20.65 7.73
C PRO A 25 5.19 -19.78 6.60
N MET A 26 5.49 -20.09 5.33
CA MET A 26 4.99 -19.33 4.18
C MET A 26 3.47 -19.49 4.03
N GLU A 27 2.95 -20.71 4.21
CA GLU A 27 1.51 -20.95 4.22
C GLU A 27 0.82 -20.29 5.41
N ARG A 28 1.43 -20.36 6.61
CA ARG A 28 0.89 -19.67 7.79
C ARG A 28 0.82 -18.16 7.59
N TRP A 29 1.90 -17.58 7.08
CA TRP A 29 1.96 -16.15 6.77
C TRP A 29 0.89 -15.76 5.74
N ALA A 30 0.79 -16.48 4.62
CA ALA A 30 -0.22 -16.20 3.60
C ALA A 30 -1.66 -16.29 4.15
N ALA A 31 -1.93 -17.29 5.00
CA ALA A 31 -3.21 -17.41 5.69
C ALA A 31 -3.49 -16.22 6.61
N VAL A 32 -2.49 -15.78 7.39
CA VAL A 32 -2.60 -14.61 8.26
C VAL A 32 -2.87 -13.33 7.48
N ILE A 33 -2.26 -13.16 6.31
CA ILE A 33 -2.54 -12.00 5.44
C ILE A 33 -4.01 -11.98 5.00
N GLU A 34 -4.53 -13.09 4.47
CA GLU A 34 -5.92 -13.14 3.98
C GLU A 34 -6.96 -13.14 5.12
N LEU A 35 -6.67 -13.74 6.28
CA LEU A 35 -7.49 -13.59 7.49
C LEU A 35 -7.65 -12.11 7.88
N GLY A 36 -6.64 -11.30 7.57
CA GLY A 36 -6.65 -9.84 7.70
C GLY A 36 -7.78 -9.14 6.91
N GLU A 37 -8.28 -9.76 5.85
CA GLU A 37 -9.29 -9.21 4.95
C GLU A 37 -10.71 -9.69 5.28
N VAL A 38 -10.87 -10.86 5.91
CA VAL A 38 -12.18 -11.43 6.25
C VAL A 38 -12.94 -10.57 7.27
N GLY A 39 -12.23 -10.02 8.27
CA GLY A 39 -12.81 -9.10 9.26
C GLY A 39 -13.91 -9.72 10.12
N SER A 40 -13.84 -11.03 10.41
CA SER A 40 -14.75 -11.75 11.32
C SER A 40 -14.14 -11.94 12.71
N GLU A 41 -14.96 -12.26 13.71
CA GLU A 41 -14.48 -12.55 15.08
C GLU A 41 -13.56 -13.77 15.12
N GLU A 42 -13.88 -14.82 14.34
CA GLU A 42 -13.06 -16.02 14.25
C GLU A 42 -11.71 -15.71 13.58
N ALA A 43 -11.69 -14.90 12.53
CA ALA A 43 -10.44 -14.41 11.95
C ALA A 43 -9.63 -13.60 12.96
N ALA A 44 -10.27 -12.74 13.75
CA ALA A 44 -9.60 -11.95 14.79
C ALA A 44 -8.93 -12.86 15.84
N ARG A 45 -9.60 -13.94 16.29
CA ARG A 45 -9.01 -14.91 17.24
C ARG A 45 -7.84 -15.66 16.63
N ALA A 46 -7.96 -16.10 15.38
CA ALA A 46 -6.86 -16.76 14.67
C ALA A 46 -5.65 -15.83 14.52
N LEU A 47 -5.88 -14.57 14.16
CA LEU A 47 -4.83 -13.54 14.10
C LEU A 47 -4.19 -13.29 15.48
N ARG A 48 -4.97 -13.26 16.57
CA ARG A 48 -4.41 -13.12 17.92
C ARG A 48 -3.50 -14.29 18.27
N ALA A 49 -3.86 -15.53 17.92
CA ALA A 49 -2.99 -16.67 18.14
C ALA A 49 -1.68 -16.52 17.34
N ALA A 50 -1.77 -16.06 16.09
CA ALA A 50 -0.61 -15.86 15.22
C ALA A 50 0.35 -14.73 15.69
N THR A 51 -0.04 -13.85 16.62
CA THR A 51 0.91 -12.87 17.19
C THR A 51 2.02 -13.51 18.03
N GLU A 52 1.84 -14.77 18.41
CA GLU A 52 2.79 -15.60 19.16
C GLU A 52 3.47 -16.68 18.28
N ASP A 53 3.33 -16.62 16.95
CA ASP A 53 3.94 -17.59 16.04
C ASP A 53 5.47 -17.64 16.20
N SER A 54 6.08 -18.80 15.95
CA SER A 54 7.53 -18.96 15.94
C SER A 54 8.24 -18.10 14.88
N ASP A 55 7.59 -17.88 13.73
CA ASP A 55 8.12 -17.12 12.60
C ASP A 55 7.83 -15.62 12.79
N GLU A 56 8.86 -14.79 12.60
CA GLU A 56 8.76 -13.36 12.84
C GLU A 56 7.84 -12.63 11.85
N PHE A 57 7.81 -13.07 10.59
CA PHE A 57 6.97 -12.45 9.57
C PHE A 57 5.51 -12.78 9.79
N VAL A 58 5.21 -14.00 10.25
CA VAL A 58 3.85 -14.39 10.65
C VAL A 58 3.37 -13.53 11.82
N ARG A 59 4.20 -13.36 12.87
CA ARG A 59 3.85 -12.51 14.02
C ARG A 59 3.56 -11.06 13.64
N GLU A 60 4.41 -10.47 12.81
CA GLU A 60 4.26 -9.07 12.42
C GLU A 60 3.08 -8.85 11.49
N ALA A 61 2.84 -9.78 10.55
CA ALA A 61 1.66 -9.79 9.70
C ALA A 61 0.37 -9.85 10.55
N ALA A 62 0.34 -10.70 11.58
CA ALA A 62 -0.78 -10.83 12.48
C ALA A 62 -1.06 -9.53 13.28
N ARG A 63 -0.01 -8.91 13.84
CA ARG A 63 -0.12 -7.62 14.55
C ARG A 63 -0.60 -6.50 13.63
N SER A 64 -0.06 -6.46 12.41
CA SER A 64 -0.44 -5.46 11.39
C SER A 64 -1.87 -5.66 10.90
N ALA A 65 -2.33 -6.91 10.75
CA ALA A 65 -3.72 -7.22 10.45
C ALA A 65 -4.66 -6.78 11.58
N LEU A 66 -4.37 -7.13 12.84
CA LEU A 66 -5.21 -6.76 13.99
C LEU A 66 -5.37 -5.24 14.17
N LYS A 67 -4.33 -4.44 13.89
CA LYS A 67 -4.42 -2.97 13.91
C LYS A 67 -5.45 -2.41 12.91
N ARG A 68 -5.76 -3.16 11.85
CA ARG A 68 -6.72 -2.78 10.80
C ARG A 68 -8.15 -3.25 11.11
N PHE A 69 -8.36 -4.08 12.11
CA PHE A 69 -9.68 -4.61 12.46
C PHE A 69 -10.56 -3.55 13.10
N ASP A 70 -11.87 -3.69 12.90
CA ASP A 70 -12.83 -2.87 13.60
C ASP A 70 -12.84 -3.19 15.09
N VAL A 71 -12.82 -2.14 15.91
CA VAL A 71 -12.84 -2.25 17.38
C VAL A 71 -14.03 -3.09 17.87
N GLU A 72 -15.17 -3.01 17.19
CA GLU A 72 -16.35 -3.82 17.53
C GLU A 72 -16.11 -5.32 17.31
N VAL A 73 -15.44 -5.69 16.21
CA VAL A 73 -15.10 -7.09 15.92
C VAL A 73 -14.11 -7.62 16.96
N LEU A 74 -13.09 -6.82 17.30
CA LEU A 74 -12.11 -7.19 18.34
C LEU A 74 -12.79 -7.38 19.71
N THR A 75 -13.70 -6.47 20.07
CA THR A 75 -14.47 -6.54 21.33
C THR A 75 -15.32 -7.81 21.38
N LYS A 76 -16.06 -8.12 20.31
CA LYS A 76 -16.89 -9.34 20.23
C LYS A 76 -16.05 -10.61 20.20
N ALA A 77 -14.85 -10.55 19.63
CA ALA A 77 -13.88 -11.65 19.67
C ALA A 77 -13.30 -11.91 21.07
N GLY A 78 -13.55 -11.02 22.06
CA GLY A 78 -12.97 -11.09 23.40
C GLY A 78 -11.51 -10.62 23.45
N LEU A 79 -11.08 -9.87 22.43
CA LEU A 79 -9.73 -9.35 22.31
C LEU A 79 -9.72 -7.91 22.81
N GLU A 80 -9.52 -7.73 24.12
CA GLU A 80 -9.34 -6.40 24.70
C GLU A 80 -8.09 -5.76 24.09
N SER A 81 -8.18 -4.47 23.78
CA SER A 81 -7.03 -3.70 23.31
C SER A 81 -6.07 -3.48 24.47
N GLU A 82 -5.03 -4.31 24.58
CA GLU A 82 -3.85 -3.93 25.34
C GLU A 82 -3.28 -2.66 24.68
N SER A 83 -3.50 -1.50 25.33
CA SER A 83 -3.02 -0.18 24.95
C SER A 83 -3.50 0.38 23.59
N VAL A 84 -4.70 0.96 23.56
CA VAL A 84 -4.99 2.12 22.70
C VAL A 84 -5.00 3.39 23.56
N THR A 85 -3.84 3.72 24.11
CA THR A 85 -3.51 5.12 24.42
C THR A 85 -2.75 5.68 23.23
N ALA A 86 -3.35 6.67 22.57
CA ALA A 86 -2.75 7.57 21.58
C ALA A 86 -2.26 6.95 20.26
N GLY A 87 -3.20 6.47 19.46
CA GLY A 87 -3.02 6.30 18.02
C GLY A 87 -4.40 6.36 17.38
N GLY A 88 -5.00 7.55 17.40
CA GLY A 88 -6.36 7.76 16.94
C GLY A 88 -6.57 7.10 15.57
N ARG A 89 -7.78 6.60 15.34
CA ARG A 89 -8.34 6.55 13.99
C ARG A 89 -8.27 7.98 13.44
N GLN A 90 -7.11 8.39 12.93
CA GLN A 90 -7.01 9.53 12.07
C GLN A 90 -7.61 9.06 10.77
N LYS A 91 -8.95 9.05 10.73
CA LYS A 91 -9.64 9.34 9.48
C LYS A 91 -8.98 10.61 9.00
N TYR A 92 -8.18 10.52 7.94
CA TYR A 92 -7.77 11.71 7.21
C TYR A 92 -9.09 12.36 6.82
N GLN A 93 -9.45 13.43 7.51
CA GLN A 93 -10.53 14.30 7.08
C GLN A 93 -9.84 15.25 6.12
N PRO A 94 -10.01 15.11 4.78
CA PRO A 94 -9.62 16.18 3.89
C PRO A 94 -10.50 17.37 4.23
N GLY A 95 -9.94 18.33 4.97
CA GLY A 95 -10.62 19.58 5.31
C GLY A 95 -10.91 19.78 6.79
N ARG A 96 -9.86 20.06 7.58
CA ARG A 96 -9.96 21.11 8.61
C ARG A 96 -8.58 21.74 8.84
N ILE A 97 -8.36 22.84 8.14
CA ILE A 97 -7.10 23.57 8.06
C ILE A 97 -6.80 24.25 9.40
N ARG A 98 -5.65 23.94 10.00
CA ARG A 98 -4.86 24.97 10.69
C ARG A 98 -3.83 25.47 9.68
N PHE A 99 -3.83 26.78 9.45
CA PHE A 99 -2.96 27.43 8.48
C PHE A 99 -1.51 27.22 8.90
N SER A 100 -0.80 26.41 8.13
CA SER A 100 0.65 26.28 8.17
C SER A 100 1.13 26.30 6.72
N SER A 101 2.19 27.03 6.43
CA SER A 101 2.89 27.06 5.13
C SER A 101 3.59 25.74 4.78
N HIS A 102 3.26 24.65 5.50
CA HIS A 102 3.86 23.33 5.39
C HIS A 102 2.75 22.27 5.39
N VAL A 103 2.81 21.33 4.46
CA VAL A 103 1.99 20.11 4.49
C VAL A 103 2.53 19.21 5.59
N GLU A 104 1.78 19.06 6.68
CA GLU A 104 2.09 18.12 7.76
C GLU A 104 1.74 16.69 7.31
N ALA A 105 2.70 16.02 6.66
CA ALA A 105 2.55 14.65 6.20
C ALA A 105 3.11 13.64 7.21
N PRO A 106 2.42 12.50 7.47
CA PRO A 106 2.93 11.44 8.32
C PRO A 106 4.20 10.79 7.73
N PRO A 107 5.04 10.16 8.57
CA PRO A 107 6.20 9.42 8.09
C PRO A 107 5.77 8.24 7.21
N PHE A 108 6.57 7.95 6.19
CA PHE A 108 6.39 6.75 5.37
C PHE A 108 6.88 5.50 6.11
N VAL A 109 6.07 4.45 6.11
CA VAL A 109 6.39 3.15 6.70
C VAL A 109 6.76 2.19 5.57
N PRO A 110 8.04 1.79 5.42
CA PRO A 110 8.43 0.83 4.40
C PRO A 110 7.97 -0.57 4.78
N TRP A 111 7.56 -1.35 3.77
CA TRP A 111 7.34 -2.78 3.92
C TRP A 111 8.66 -3.47 4.25
N ARG A 112 8.60 -4.44 5.16
CA ARG A 112 9.78 -5.18 5.61
C ARG A 112 10.10 -6.29 4.61
N THR A 113 11.28 -6.21 4.01
CA THR A 113 11.76 -7.24 3.09
C THR A 113 11.79 -8.62 3.75
N GLN A 114 11.19 -9.60 3.08
CA GLN A 114 11.17 -11.01 3.45
C GLN A 114 11.28 -11.90 2.21
N PRO A 115 11.67 -13.18 2.35
CA PRO A 115 11.65 -14.14 1.25
C PRO A 115 10.23 -14.28 0.68
N LEU A 116 10.09 -14.29 -0.65
CA LEU A 116 8.78 -14.35 -1.32
C LEU A 116 8.69 -15.49 -2.36
N PRO A 117 7.48 -16.02 -2.61
CA PRO A 117 7.22 -17.03 -3.63
C PRO A 117 7.42 -16.47 -5.05
N GLU A 118 8.08 -17.22 -5.95
CA GLU A 118 8.29 -16.77 -7.32
C GLU A 118 7.04 -16.93 -8.20
N PRO A 119 6.50 -15.87 -8.82
CA PRO A 119 5.32 -15.93 -9.68
C PRO A 119 5.52 -16.87 -10.87
N GLY A 120 4.56 -17.78 -11.06
CA GLY A 120 4.60 -18.81 -12.11
C GLY A 120 5.42 -20.06 -11.75
N LYS A 121 6.03 -20.11 -10.56
CA LYS A 121 6.65 -21.33 -10.00
C LYS A 121 5.99 -21.78 -8.70
N ALA A 122 5.62 -20.84 -7.84
CA ALA A 122 4.94 -21.10 -6.59
C ALA A 122 3.41 -21.19 -6.76
N ASP A 123 2.72 -21.61 -5.70
CA ASP A 123 1.25 -21.55 -5.62
C ASP A 123 0.79 -20.09 -5.77
N ASP A 124 -0.22 -19.91 -6.62
CA ASP A 124 -0.83 -18.64 -6.93
C ASP A 124 -1.36 -17.92 -5.69
N TRP A 125 -1.89 -18.66 -4.71
CA TRP A 125 -2.39 -18.09 -3.45
C TRP A 125 -1.28 -17.45 -2.61
N LEU A 126 -0.08 -18.05 -2.57
CA LEU A 126 1.06 -17.48 -1.85
C LEU A 126 1.54 -16.19 -2.51
N VAL A 127 1.52 -16.16 -3.85
CA VAL A 127 1.86 -14.96 -4.64
C VAL A 127 0.83 -13.85 -4.41
N ASP A 128 -0.45 -14.20 -4.39
CA ASP A 128 -1.54 -13.26 -4.15
C ASP A 128 -1.42 -12.63 -2.75
N ALA A 129 -1.17 -13.45 -1.72
CA ALA A 129 -0.94 -12.99 -0.35
C ALA A 129 0.27 -12.05 -0.25
N ALA A 130 1.36 -12.35 -0.97
CA ALA A 130 2.54 -11.49 -1.01
C ALA A 130 2.27 -10.12 -1.63
N ILE A 131 1.49 -10.07 -2.73
CA ILE A 131 1.08 -8.80 -3.34
C ILE A 131 0.21 -8.02 -2.37
N LEU A 132 -0.76 -8.68 -1.74
CA LEU A 132 -1.67 -8.05 -0.79
C LEU A 132 -0.92 -7.49 0.42
N ASP A 133 0.07 -8.18 0.97
CA ASP A 133 0.86 -7.72 2.11
C ASP A 133 1.64 -6.43 1.78
N ILE A 134 2.34 -6.42 0.65
CA ILE A 134 3.11 -5.25 0.18
C ILE A 134 2.16 -4.05 -0.02
N VAL A 135 1.06 -4.26 -0.77
CA VAL A 135 0.11 -3.18 -1.09
C VAL A 135 -0.64 -2.70 0.14
N SER A 136 -0.97 -3.59 1.09
CA SER A 136 -1.63 -3.20 2.34
C SER A 136 -0.72 -2.40 3.27
N THR A 137 0.60 -2.56 3.14
CA THR A 137 1.60 -1.87 3.97
C THR A 137 2.05 -0.54 3.38
N GLU A 138 2.43 -0.52 2.09
CA GLU A 138 2.96 0.68 1.43
C GLU A 138 1.93 1.43 0.56
N GLY A 139 0.74 0.86 0.35
CA GLY A 139 -0.30 1.44 -0.51
C GLY A 139 -0.80 2.82 -0.05
N PRO A 140 -1.26 3.69 -0.97
CA PRO A 140 -1.16 3.58 -2.42
C PRO A 140 0.30 3.54 -2.90
N ILE A 141 0.62 2.63 -3.83
CA ILE A 141 1.97 2.29 -4.28
C ILE A 141 2.03 2.20 -5.80
N THR A 142 3.16 2.58 -6.42
CA THR A 142 3.33 2.38 -7.87
C THR A 142 3.60 0.91 -8.18
N GLY A 143 3.14 0.43 -9.34
CA GLY A 143 3.45 -0.93 -9.78
C GLY A 143 4.95 -1.17 -10.00
N TYR A 144 5.72 -0.11 -10.28
CA TYR A 144 7.20 -0.18 -10.29
C TYR A 144 7.76 -0.50 -8.90
N ARG A 145 7.27 0.19 -7.85
CA ARG A 145 7.68 -0.05 -6.47
C ARG A 145 7.28 -1.46 -6.00
N LEU A 146 6.07 -1.91 -6.34
CA LEU A 146 5.64 -3.29 -6.09
C LEU A 146 6.59 -4.30 -6.75
N PHE A 147 6.90 -4.12 -8.05
CA PHE A 147 7.82 -5.00 -8.77
C PHE A 147 9.20 -5.08 -8.12
N ARG A 148 9.74 -3.95 -7.65
CA ARG A 148 11.04 -3.93 -6.97
C ARG A 148 11.01 -4.65 -5.64
N LEU A 149 10.04 -4.37 -4.78
CA LEU A 149 9.92 -5.00 -3.47
C LEU A 149 9.73 -6.51 -3.62
N TYR A 150 8.83 -6.91 -4.51
CA TYR A 150 8.58 -8.31 -4.81
C TYR A 150 9.85 -8.99 -5.36
N GLY A 151 10.50 -8.35 -6.34
CA GLY A 151 11.75 -8.83 -6.93
C GLY A 151 12.86 -9.00 -5.90
N THR A 152 12.98 -8.07 -4.93
CA THR A 152 13.94 -8.18 -3.83
C THR A 152 13.61 -9.35 -2.90
N GLY A 153 12.34 -9.61 -2.62
CA GLY A 153 11.93 -10.77 -1.83
C GLY A 153 12.19 -12.12 -2.51
N VAL A 154 12.06 -12.20 -3.84
CA VAL A 154 12.35 -13.41 -4.62
C VAL A 154 13.85 -13.60 -4.86
N ASN A 155 14.54 -12.53 -5.26
CA ASN A 155 15.97 -12.55 -5.57
C ASN A 155 16.64 -11.25 -5.12
N PRO A 156 17.14 -11.20 -3.87
CA PRO A 156 17.75 -10.00 -3.31
C PRO A 156 18.94 -9.47 -4.12
N ASN A 157 19.67 -10.35 -4.80
CA ASN A 157 20.86 -9.99 -5.57
C ASN A 157 20.52 -9.44 -6.96
N GLN A 158 19.41 -9.89 -7.56
CA GLN A 158 19.00 -9.49 -8.92
C GLN A 158 17.47 -9.31 -9.01
N PRO A 159 16.89 -8.29 -8.34
CA PRO A 159 15.44 -8.09 -8.30
C PRO A 159 14.79 -7.93 -9.67
N SER A 160 15.51 -7.32 -10.61
CA SER A 160 15.03 -7.08 -11.98
C SER A 160 14.87 -8.34 -12.84
N LYS A 161 15.34 -9.51 -12.37
CA LYS A 161 15.13 -10.79 -13.06
C LYS A 161 13.74 -11.38 -12.84
N LEU A 162 12.95 -10.82 -11.94
CA LEU A 162 11.55 -11.19 -11.77
C LEU A 162 10.80 -11.01 -13.10
N SER A 163 10.01 -12.01 -13.48
CA SER A 163 9.18 -11.91 -14.68
C SER A 163 8.07 -10.88 -14.48
N GLN A 164 8.18 -9.74 -15.17
CA GLN A 164 7.18 -8.67 -15.10
C GLN A 164 5.79 -9.16 -15.51
N SER A 165 5.68 -9.95 -16.57
CA SER A 165 4.38 -10.45 -17.06
C SER A 165 3.72 -11.40 -16.06
N LYS A 166 4.51 -12.29 -15.42
CA LYS A 166 3.98 -13.19 -14.39
C LYS A 166 3.52 -12.45 -13.15
N LEU A 167 4.28 -11.45 -12.71
CA LEU A 167 3.84 -10.59 -11.61
C LEU A 167 2.58 -9.80 -11.98
N GLN A 168 2.53 -9.25 -13.19
CA GLN A 168 1.36 -8.50 -13.66
C GLN A 168 0.09 -9.36 -13.67
N SER A 169 0.15 -10.59 -14.21
CA SER A 169 -1.00 -11.50 -14.20
C SER A 169 -1.45 -11.85 -12.77
N ALA A 170 -0.50 -11.96 -11.82
CA ALA A 170 -0.85 -12.15 -10.42
C ALA A 170 -1.53 -10.90 -9.82
N VAL A 171 -1.04 -9.69 -10.12
CA VAL A 171 -1.68 -8.44 -9.69
C VAL A 171 -3.10 -8.32 -10.25
N GLU A 172 -3.29 -8.62 -11.54
CA GLU A 172 -4.62 -8.65 -12.19
C GLU A 172 -5.57 -9.63 -11.49
N ARG A 173 -5.06 -10.80 -11.08
CA ARG A 173 -5.83 -11.77 -10.30
C ARG A 173 -6.23 -11.23 -8.93
N VAL A 174 -5.32 -10.61 -8.19
CA VAL A 174 -5.64 -10.00 -6.87
C VAL A 174 -6.62 -8.84 -6.99
N VAL A 175 -6.52 -8.04 -8.07
CA VAL A 175 -7.52 -7.01 -8.42
C VAL A 175 -8.88 -7.66 -8.74
N GLY A 176 -8.88 -8.74 -9.52
CA GLY A 176 -10.09 -9.48 -9.88
C GLY A 176 -10.79 -10.16 -8.68
N ARG A 177 -10.03 -10.47 -7.62
CA ARG A 177 -10.54 -10.92 -6.32
C ARG A 177 -11.06 -9.77 -5.45
N GLY A 178 -10.82 -8.52 -5.85
CA GLY A 178 -11.27 -7.33 -5.10
C GLY A 178 -10.56 -7.13 -3.76
N LEU A 179 -9.33 -7.61 -3.62
CA LEU A 179 -8.51 -7.37 -2.43
C LEU A 179 -7.72 -6.06 -2.57
N ILE A 180 -7.34 -5.71 -3.80
CA ILE A 180 -6.68 -4.45 -4.15
C ILE A 180 -7.39 -3.80 -5.34
N ALA A 181 -7.20 -2.49 -5.53
CA ALA A 181 -7.70 -1.73 -6.67
C ALA A 181 -6.63 -0.85 -7.28
N ARG A 182 -6.95 -0.38 -8.49
CA ARG A 182 -6.23 0.66 -9.19
C ARG A 182 -6.87 2.02 -8.92
N SER A 183 -6.06 3.02 -8.64
CA SER A 183 -6.46 4.42 -8.46
C SER A 183 -5.82 5.36 -9.48
N ASP A 184 -5.38 4.80 -10.61
CA ASP A 184 -4.80 5.52 -11.73
C ASP A 184 -5.80 5.72 -12.86
N ASP A 185 -5.60 6.79 -13.64
CA ASP A 185 -6.41 7.17 -14.80
C ASP A 185 -5.79 6.68 -16.12
N TYR A 186 -4.73 5.88 -16.06
CA TYR A 186 -4.05 5.38 -17.25
C TYR A 186 -4.86 4.27 -17.92
N THR A 187 -5.09 4.41 -19.23
CA THR A 187 -5.56 3.33 -20.11
C THR A 187 -4.52 2.25 -20.37
N SER A 188 -3.35 2.33 -19.73
CA SER A 188 -2.22 1.44 -19.96
C SER A 188 -2.38 0.13 -19.21
N ASP A 189 -2.18 -0.98 -19.93
CA ASP A 189 -2.04 -2.32 -19.34
C ASP A 189 -0.62 -2.57 -18.80
N TYR A 190 0.23 -1.54 -18.67
CA TYR A 190 1.59 -1.69 -18.21
C TYR A 190 1.67 -1.53 -16.68
N LEU A 191 1.95 -2.63 -15.97
CA LEU A 191 2.00 -2.67 -14.50
C LEU A 191 2.71 -1.47 -13.87
N PHE A 192 3.84 -1.02 -14.40
CA PHE A 192 4.64 0.03 -13.75
C PHE A 192 3.96 1.40 -13.70
N ARG A 193 2.91 1.61 -14.51
CA ARG A 193 2.09 2.83 -14.47
C ARG A 193 0.92 2.73 -13.50
N TRP A 194 0.61 1.54 -13.00
CA TRP A 194 -0.52 1.37 -12.11
C TRP A 194 -0.23 1.97 -10.75
N ILE A 195 -1.26 2.54 -10.13
CA ILE A 195 -1.24 2.93 -8.73
C ILE A 195 -2.17 1.98 -8.00
N LEU A 196 -1.59 1.17 -7.11
CA LEU A 196 -2.27 0.08 -6.43
C LEU A 196 -2.52 0.46 -4.98
N HIS A 197 -3.71 0.18 -4.47
CA HIS A 197 -4.05 0.34 -3.06
C HIS A 197 -4.96 -0.80 -2.61
N ARG A 198 -5.04 -1.02 -1.29
CA ARG A 198 -5.95 -1.99 -0.71
C ARG A 198 -7.40 -1.55 -0.93
N MET A 199 -8.30 -2.50 -1.17
CA MET A 199 -9.71 -2.17 -1.31
C MET A 199 -10.29 -1.60 -0.01
N GLY A 200 -11.10 -0.54 -0.14
CA GLY A 200 -11.71 0.16 1.00
C GLY A 200 -10.78 1.11 1.76
N THR A 201 -9.56 1.35 1.29
CA THR A 201 -8.67 2.42 1.81
C THR A 201 -8.67 3.64 0.90
N GLU A 202 -8.10 4.74 1.38
CA GLU A 202 -7.92 5.97 0.59
C GLU A 202 -7.09 5.70 -0.68
N GLU A 203 -7.56 6.23 -1.82
CA GLU A 203 -6.90 6.12 -3.12
C GLU A 203 -5.64 6.99 -3.25
N VAL A 204 -5.55 8.04 -2.43
CA VAL A 204 -4.41 8.95 -2.38
C VAL A 204 -4.03 9.27 -0.95
N VAL A 205 -2.77 9.04 -0.59
CA VAL A 205 -2.25 9.29 0.76
C VAL A 205 -0.93 10.05 0.69
N VAL A 206 -0.95 11.32 1.09
CA VAL A 206 0.24 12.17 1.16
C VAL A 206 1.11 11.77 2.35
N ARG A 207 2.39 11.45 2.08
CA ARG A 207 3.36 10.99 3.09
C ARG A 207 4.71 11.65 2.85
N GLN A 208 5.54 11.68 3.88
CA GLN A 208 6.95 12.05 3.72
C GLN A 208 7.67 11.07 2.78
N ARG A 209 8.70 11.53 2.07
CA ARG A 209 9.44 10.68 1.11
C ARG A 209 9.95 9.37 1.75
N GLY A 210 10.56 9.44 2.92
CA GLY A 210 11.18 8.29 3.57
C GLY A 210 12.28 7.67 2.71
N SER A 211 12.33 6.34 2.65
CA SER A 211 13.30 5.58 1.85
C SER A 211 12.96 5.44 0.37
N ARG A 212 11.88 6.09 -0.10
CA ARG A 212 11.38 5.99 -1.48
C ARG A 212 12.26 6.73 -2.47
N GLU A 213 12.51 6.12 -3.62
CA GLU A 213 12.97 6.84 -4.81
C GLU A 213 11.83 7.67 -5.39
N LEU A 214 12.13 8.70 -6.19
CA LEU A 214 11.10 9.56 -6.76
C LEU A 214 10.09 8.81 -7.64
N ARG A 215 10.52 7.75 -8.31
CA ARG A 215 9.66 6.88 -9.14
C ARG A 215 8.77 5.95 -8.32
N ASP A 216 9.07 5.78 -7.03
CA ASP A 216 8.27 4.98 -6.12
C ASP A 216 7.06 5.79 -5.59
N ILE A 217 7.06 7.12 -5.78
CA ILE A 217 6.01 8.01 -5.29
C ILE A 217 4.89 8.08 -6.34
N PRO A 218 3.64 7.71 -5.98
CA PRO A 218 2.51 7.80 -6.89
C PRO A 218 2.30 9.23 -7.41
N VAL A 219 1.96 9.35 -8.69
CA VAL A 219 1.69 10.64 -9.34
C VAL A 219 0.51 11.37 -8.68
N ASN A 220 -0.53 10.64 -8.27
CA ASN A 220 -1.67 11.22 -7.56
C ASN A 220 -1.28 11.78 -6.18
N GLU A 221 -0.31 11.16 -5.47
CA GLU A 221 0.28 11.68 -4.22
C GLU A 221 0.97 13.02 -4.47
N VAL A 222 1.77 13.12 -5.53
CA VAL A 222 2.45 14.37 -5.94
C VAL A 222 1.44 15.45 -6.31
N HIS A 223 0.37 15.10 -7.03
CA HIS A 223 -0.70 16.03 -7.37
C HIS A 223 -1.40 16.59 -6.12
N GLN A 224 -1.73 15.72 -5.14
CA GLN A 224 -2.37 16.18 -3.90
C GLN A 224 -1.46 17.10 -3.08
N VAL A 225 -0.16 16.82 -3.01
CA VAL A 225 0.81 17.73 -2.38
C VAL A 225 0.75 19.11 -3.03
N LEU A 226 0.73 19.17 -4.36
CA LEU A 226 0.63 20.45 -5.08
C LEU A 226 -0.70 21.17 -4.77
N LEU A 227 -1.83 20.47 -4.78
CA LEU A 227 -3.13 21.04 -4.43
C LEU A 227 -3.17 21.58 -2.99
N GLU A 228 -2.64 20.85 -2.02
CA GLU A 228 -2.61 21.29 -0.61
C GLU A 228 -1.70 22.51 -0.41
N LEU A 229 -0.53 22.49 -1.04
CA LEU A 229 0.42 23.58 -1.02
C LEU A 229 -0.11 24.84 -1.71
N THR A 230 -0.76 24.70 -2.86
CA THR A 230 -1.39 25.84 -3.58
C THR A 230 -2.52 26.46 -2.78
N ARG A 231 -3.39 25.68 -2.13
CA ARG A 231 -4.49 26.19 -1.29
C ARG A 231 -4.00 27.01 -0.10
N SER A 232 -2.79 26.71 0.41
CA SER A 232 -2.18 27.46 1.52
C SER A 232 -1.64 28.83 1.12
N LEU A 233 -1.41 29.04 -0.17
CA LEU A 233 -1.01 30.32 -0.74
C LEU A 233 -2.28 31.06 -1.15
N ASP A 234 -2.67 32.12 -0.43
CA ASP A 234 -3.86 32.94 -0.68
C ASP A 234 -4.18 33.02 -2.19
N GLY A 235 -5.41 32.63 -2.56
CA GLY A 235 -5.85 32.25 -3.92
C GLY A 235 -5.77 33.30 -5.03
N ALA A 236 -4.97 34.35 -4.86
CA ALA A 236 -4.68 35.40 -5.83
C ALA A 236 -3.39 35.17 -6.65
N LEU A 237 -2.50 34.27 -6.22
CA LEU A 237 -1.24 34.00 -6.92
C LEU A 237 -1.38 32.81 -7.87
N LYS A 238 -1.43 33.09 -9.17
CA LYS A 238 -1.26 32.09 -10.22
C LYS A 238 0.12 31.44 -10.04
N ILE A 239 0.15 30.19 -9.58
CA ILE A 239 1.39 29.45 -9.40
C ILE A 239 1.89 29.05 -10.78
N ASP A 240 3.04 29.57 -11.19
CA ASP A 240 3.71 29.11 -12.40
C ASP A 240 4.34 27.72 -12.15
N SER A 241 4.67 27.02 -13.24
CA SER A 241 5.24 25.68 -13.15
C SER A 241 6.53 25.65 -12.33
N ASN A 242 7.36 26.70 -12.39
CA ASN A 242 8.62 26.78 -11.63
C ASN A 242 8.41 26.80 -10.12
N ARG A 243 7.40 27.55 -9.64
CA ARG A 243 7.06 27.59 -8.23
C ARG A 243 6.44 26.26 -7.77
N ALA A 244 5.57 25.65 -8.57
CA ALA A 244 5.04 24.31 -8.31
C ALA A 244 6.17 23.28 -8.17
N PHE A 245 7.19 23.35 -9.03
CA PHE A 245 8.37 22.49 -8.93
C PHE A 245 9.14 22.69 -7.64
N GLN A 246 9.44 23.93 -7.29
CA GLN A 246 10.20 24.20 -6.07
C GLN A 246 9.47 23.67 -4.83
N MET A 247 8.15 23.80 -4.79
CA MET A 247 7.31 23.28 -3.72
C MET A 247 7.39 21.75 -3.60
N ILE A 248 7.33 21.03 -4.71
CA ILE A 248 7.50 19.56 -4.73
C ILE A 248 8.92 19.17 -4.30
N PHE A 249 9.94 19.91 -4.75
CA PHE A 249 11.34 19.66 -4.40
C PHE A 249 11.58 19.81 -2.91
N ASP A 250 11.03 20.88 -2.32
CA ASP A 250 11.18 21.18 -0.91
C ASP A 250 10.42 20.18 -0.04
N PHE A 251 9.25 19.71 -0.49
CA PHE A 251 8.45 18.72 0.23
C PHE A 251 9.14 17.35 0.25
N TYR A 252 9.54 16.83 -0.91
CA TYR A 252 10.19 15.52 -1.02
C TYR A 252 11.71 15.55 -0.82
N LYS A 253 12.27 16.71 -0.44
CA LYS A 253 13.72 16.89 -0.22
C LYS A 253 14.54 16.41 -1.41
N ILE A 254 14.15 16.82 -2.62
CA ILE A 254 14.79 16.41 -3.87
C ILE A 254 16.15 17.09 -4.01
N GLU A 255 17.20 16.29 -4.16
CA GLU A 255 18.56 16.81 -4.28
C GLU A 255 18.94 17.12 -5.75
N ARG A 256 19.92 18.01 -5.95
CA ARG A 256 20.42 18.39 -7.29
C ARG A 256 20.84 17.20 -8.16
N ARG A 257 21.43 16.17 -7.55
CA ARG A 257 21.84 14.95 -8.28
C ARG A 257 20.66 14.18 -8.88
N GLU A 258 19.44 14.39 -8.40
CA GLU A 258 18.24 13.66 -8.81
C GLU A 258 17.42 14.39 -9.88
N TRP A 259 17.83 15.60 -10.30
CA TRP A 259 17.08 16.43 -11.24
C TRP A 259 16.85 15.74 -12.60
N HIS A 260 17.79 14.89 -13.03
CA HIS A 260 17.64 14.10 -14.25
C HIS A 260 16.51 13.06 -14.16
N VAL A 261 16.22 12.54 -12.96
CA VAL A 261 15.09 11.63 -12.72
C VAL A 261 13.77 12.41 -12.77
N VAL A 262 13.75 13.60 -12.17
CA VAL A 262 12.59 14.51 -12.21
C VAL A 262 12.25 14.89 -13.65
N GLY A 263 13.24 15.24 -14.47
CA GLY A 263 13.02 15.59 -15.87
C GLY A 263 12.31 14.48 -16.65
N LYS A 264 12.70 13.21 -16.42
CA LYS A 264 12.05 12.05 -17.04
C LYS A 264 10.63 11.81 -16.51
N LEU A 265 10.45 11.83 -15.19
CA LEU A 265 9.13 11.72 -14.57
C LEU A 265 8.19 12.84 -15.02
N LEU A 266 8.73 14.02 -15.27
CA LEU A 266 7.98 15.16 -15.76
C LEU A 266 7.49 15.01 -17.18
N THR A 267 8.28 14.41 -18.04
CA THR A 267 7.88 14.19 -19.43
C THR A 267 6.91 13.02 -19.57
N GLU A 268 7.00 12.02 -18.67
CA GLU A 268 6.26 10.77 -18.79
C GLU A 268 4.99 10.76 -17.94
N ASP A 269 5.11 11.04 -16.65
CA ASP A 269 4.05 10.79 -15.66
C ASP A 269 3.43 12.08 -15.12
N TRP A 270 4.22 13.13 -14.87
CA TRP A 270 3.75 14.35 -14.19
C TRP A 270 3.33 15.49 -15.14
N LEU A 271 3.58 15.38 -16.46
CA LEU A 271 3.19 16.41 -17.44
C LEU A 271 1.68 16.72 -17.43
N PRO A 272 0.79 15.71 -17.36
CA PRO A 272 -0.65 15.96 -17.31
C PRO A 272 -1.06 16.73 -16.05
N LEU A 273 -0.38 16.49 -14.91
CA LEU A 273 -0.68 17.17 -13.65
C LEU A 273 -0.42 18.68 -13.67
N LEU A 274 0.50 19.14 -14.51
CA LEU A 274 0.94 20.54 -14.58
C LEU A 274 0.28 21.32 -15.72
N THR A 275 -0.46 20.64 -16.58
CA THR A 275 -1.11 21.21 -17.76
C THR A 275 -2.63 21.27 -17.63
N ALA A 276 -3.22 20.54 -16.66
CA ALA A 276 -4.61 20.72 -16.26
C ALA A 276 -4.79 22.10 -15.61
N ARG A 277 -5.36 23.04 -16.37
CA ARG A 277 -5.83 24.35 -15.90
C ARG A 277 -7.25 24.26 -15.35
#